data_AF-A0A1Z8X6R1-F1
#
_entry.id   AF-A0A1Z8X6R1-F1
#
_cell.length_a   1.000
_cell.length_b   1.000
_cell.length_c   1.000
_cell.angle_alpha   90.00
_cell.angle_beta   90.00
_cell.angle_gamma   90.00
#
_symmetry.space_group_name_H-M   'P 1'
#
loop_
_entity.id
_entity.type
_entity.pdbx_description
1 polymer ?
#
loop_
_entity_poly.entity_id
_entity_poly.type
_entity_poly.pdbx_seq_one_letter_code
_entity_poly.pdbx_strand_id
1 'polypeptide(L)'
;MTEETIKQLCYTKAEVDAMVAEAVEEARRIDEASMAKHNREATIISMILGFTALALFVDGLLRILGIIPPFMHLDVNIIEKVTDRVEMDVMHKIRQVPLERLFGR
;
A
#
# COMPACT_ATOMS: atom_id res chain seq x y z
N MET A 1 33.39 -14.87 57.11
CA MET A 1 34.11 -13.94 56.20
C MET A 1 34.34 -12.64 56.95
N THR A 2 35.51 -12.04 56.84
CA THR A 2 35.82 -10.73 57.43
C THR A 2 35.26 -9.60 56.55
N GLU A 3 34.96 -8.46 57.16
CA GLU A 3 34.32 -7.30 56.51
C GLU A 3 35.14 -6.73 55.35
N GLU A 4 36.47 -6.78 55.45
CA GLU A 4 37.40 -6.40 54.39
C GLU A 4 37.31 -7.31 53.17
N THR A 5 37.12 -8.62 53.37
CA THR A 5 36.99 -9.59 52.28
C THR A 5 35.66 -9.41 51.53
N ILE A 6 34.60 -8.98 52.23
CA ILE A 6 33.30 -8.68 51.62
C ILE A 6 33.40 -7.44 50.71
N LYS A 7 34.08 -6.37 51.18
CA LYS A 7 34.29 -5.15 50.37
C LYS A 7 35.20 -5.37 49.15
N GLN A 8 36.11 -6.34 49.20
CA GLN A 8 36.95 -6.70 48.05
C GLN A 8 36.23 -7.56 47.01
N LEU A 9 35.20 -8.31 47.41
CA LEU A 9 34.51 -9.27 46.54
C LEU A 9 33.15 -8.79 46.04
N CYS A 10 32.53 -7.81 46.70
CA CYS A 10 31.17 -7.39 46.42
C CYS A 10 31.09 -5.90 46.09
N TYR A 11 30.34 -5.59 45.04
CA TYR A 11 29.96 -4.22 44.73
C TYR A 11 29.00 -3.67 45.78
N THR A 12 29.11 -2.37 46.03
CA THR A 12 28.13 -1.62 46.81
C THR A 12 26.85 -1.44 46.01
N LYS A 13 25.73 -1.26 46.72
CA LYS A 13 24.45 -0.96 46.09
C LYS A 13 24.53 0.26 45.16
N ALA A 14 25.30 1.28 45.52
CA ALA A 14 25.46 2.49 44.71
C ALA A 14 26.19 2.20 43.38
N GLU A 15 27.21 1.35 43.39
CA GLU A 15 27.92 0.94 42.17
C GLU A 15 27.01 0.09 41.27
N VAL A 16 26.24 -0.84 41.84
CA VAL A 16 25.27 -1.64 41.09
C VAL A 16 24.17 -0.76 40.50
N ASP A 17 23.61 0.16 41.28
CA ASP A 17 22.57 1.10 40.83
C ASP A 17 23.11 1.97 39.66
N ALA A 18 24.36 2.42 39.74
CA ALA A 18 24.99 3.22 38.69
C ALA A 18 25.22 2.42 37.39
N MET A 19 25.73 1.18 37.50
CA MET A 19 25.90 0.29 36.34
C MET A 19 24.57 -0.03 35.66
N VAL A 20 23.52 -0.28 36.45
CA VAL A 20 22.17 -0.56 35.92
C VAL A 20 21.60 0.68 35.23
N ALA A 21 21.77 1.87 35.82
CA ALA A 21 21.30 3.11 35.21
C ALA A 21 21.98 3.38 33.86
N GLU A 22 23.29 3.18 33.76
CA GLU A 22 24.03 3.33 32.50
C GLU A 22 23.57 2.33 31.44
N ALA A 23 23.38 1.06 31.81
CA ALA A 23 22.90 0.03 30.91
C ALA A 23 21.49 0.31 30.37
N VAL A 24 20.58 0.83 31.21
CA VAL A 24 19.21 1.20 30.80
C VAL A 24 19.20 2.40 29.87
N GLU A 25 20.03 3.41 30.13
CA GLU A 25 20.12 4.58 29.26
C GLU A 25 20.72 4.24 27.89
N GLU A 26 21.76 3.38 27.85
CA GLU A 26 22.30 2.92 26.57
C GLU A 26 21.28 2.06 25.81
N ALA A 27 20.54 1.19 26.49
CA ALA A 27 19.46 0.42 25.88
C ALA A 27 18.38 1.33 25.27
N ARG A 28 17.96 2.40 25.97
CA ARG A 28 17.01 3.38 25.45
C ARG A 28 17.53 4.09 24.20
N ARG A 29 18.77 4.54 24.21
CA ARG A 29 19.38 5.19 23.04
C ARG A 29 19.39 4.29 21.81
N ILE A 30 19.76 3.02 22.00
CA ILE A 30 19.78 2.03 20.90
C ILE A 30 18.36 1.81 20.38
N ASP A 31 17.38 1.67 21.28
CA ASP A 31 15.99 1.42 20.91
C ASP A 31 15.41 2.60 20.11
N GLU A 32 15.62 3.84 20.55
CA GLU A 32 15.18 5.04 19.82
C GLU A 32 15.76 5.12 18.40
N ALA A 33 17.07 4.88 18.26
CA ALA A 33 17.74 4.88 16.96
C ALA A 33 17.23 3.75 16.05
N SER A 34 17.01 2.55 16.61
CA SER A 34 16.46 1.39 15.91
C SER A 34 15.03 1.66 15.44
N MET A 35 14.18 2.22 16.31
CA MET A 35 12.79 2.54 15.98
C MET A 35 12.69 3.61 14.90
N ALA A 36 13.55 4.63 14.93
CA ALA A 36 13.61 5.65 13.90
C ALA A 36 13.96 5.05 12.52
N LYS A 37 14.88 4.09 12.48
CA LYS A 37 15.24 3.36 11.26
C LYS A 37 14.08 2.48 10.77
N HIS A 38 13.47 1.71 11.66
CA HIS A 38 12.35 0.82 11.33
C HIS A 38 11.17 1.58 10.72
N ASN A 39 10.82 2.76 11.26
CA ASN A 39 9.75 3.59 10.70
C ASN A 39 10.07 4.09 9.29
N ARG A 40 11.32 4.43 8.99
CA ARG A 40 11.73 4.81 7.63
C ARG A 40 11.60 3.63 6.67
N GLU A 41 12.08 2.45 7.06
CA GLU A 41 12.00 1.25 6.22
C GLU A 41 10.54 0.86 5.95
N ALA A 42 9.70 0.85 6.98
CA ALA A 42 8.26 0.59 6.85
C ALA A 42 7.57 1.60 5.92
N THR A 43 7.96 2.88 5.97
CA THR A 43 7.42 3.91 5.07
C THR A 43 7.80 3.64 3.62
N ILE A 44 9.04 3.24 3.34
CA ILE A 44 9.49 2.92 1.98
C ILE A 44 8.76 1.69 1.45
N ILE A 45 8.65 0.63 2.27
CA ILE A 45 7.96 -0.60 1.89
C ILE A 45 6.50 -0.33 1.60
N SER A 46 5.80 0.42 2.46
CA SER A 46 4.39 0.77 2.26
C SER A 46 4.17 1.62 1.01
N MET A 47 5.09 2.53 0.69
CA MET A 47 5.04 3.30 -0.55
C MET A 47 5.14 2.39 -1.79
N ILE A 48 6.11 1.46 -1.82
CA ILE A 48 6.27 0.49 -2.92
C ILE A 48 5.04 -0.40 -3.07
N LEU A 49 4.52 -0.92 -1.95
CA LEU A 49 3.32 -1.75 -1.94
C LEU A 49 2.10 -0.97 -2.48
N GLY A 50 1.95 0.29 -2.05
CA GLY A 50 0.92 1.19 -2.53
C GLY A 50 1.01 1.41 -4.04
N PHE A 51 2.18 1.74 -4.56
CA PHE A 51 2.38 1.89 -6.00
C PHE A 51 2.12 0.61 -6.78
N THR A 52 2.52 -0.54 -6.24
CA THR A 52 2.29 -1.84 -6.88
C THR A 52 0.79 -2.16 -6.95
N ALA A 53 0.04 -1.89 -5.87
CA ALA A 53 -1.41 -2.05 -5.85
C ALA A 53 -2.10 -1.09 -6.84
N LEU A 54 -1.68 0.16 -6.92
CA LEU A 54 -2.19 1.13 -7.91
C LEU A 54 -1.90 0.67 -9.34
N ALA A 55 -0.70 0.18 -9.62
CA ALA A 55 -0.32 -0.31 -10.94
C ALA A 55 -1.19 -1.51 -11.36
N LEU A 56 -1.39 -2.48 -10.46
CA LEU A 56 -2.27 -3.62 -10.69
C LEU A 56 -3.74 -3.20 -10.87
N PHE A 57 -4.19 -2.18 -10.13
CA PHE A 57 -5.54 -1.62 -10.30
C PHE A 57 -5.72 -0.97 -11.68
N VAL A 58 -4.75 -0.18 -12.14
CA VAL A 58 -4.77 0.44 -13.46
C VAL A 58 -4.70 -0.62 -14.57
N ASP A 59 -3.87 -1.66 -14.43
CA ASP A 59 -3.85 -2.80 -15.37
C ASP A 59 -5.23 -3.45 -15.49
N GLY A 60 -5.88 -3.72 -14.35
CA GLY A 60 -7.25 -4.26 -14.30
C GLY A 60 -8.28 -3.33 -14.96
N LEU A 61 -8.20 -2.02 -14.70
CA LEU A 61 -9.11 -1.04 -15.31
C LEU A 61 -8.92 -0.98 -16.85
N LEU A 62 -7.68 -0.91 -17.32
CA LEU A 62 -7.37 -0.87 -18.75
C LEU A 62 -7.78 -2.15 -19.48
N ARG A 63 -7.74 -3.30 -18.78
CA ARG A 63 -8.25 -4.59 -19.26
C ARG A 63 -9.77 -4.62 -19.37
N ILE A 64 -10.51 -3.95 -18.50
CA ILE A 64 -11.98 -3.84 -18.61
C ILE A 64 -12.38 -2.92 -19.77
N LEU A 65 -11.59 -1.85 -20.00
CA LEU A 65 -11.76 -0.91 -21.10
C LEU A 65 -11.31 -1.45 -22.46
N GLY A 66 -10.75 -2.66 -22.56
CA GLY A 66 -10.33 -3.25 -23.83
C GLY A 66 -9.12 -2.60 -24.50
N ILE A 67 -8.38 -1.75 -23.78
CA ILE A 67 -7.11 -1.19 -24.27
C ILE A 67 -6.00 -2.26 -24.19
N ILE A 68 -6.04 -3.12 -23.17
CA ILE A 68 -5.05 -4.18 -22.93
C ILE A 68 -5.68 -5.56 -23.22
N PRO A 69 -5.01 -6.44 -23.99
CA PRO A 69 -5.53 -7.76 -24.32
C PRO A 69 -5.71 -8.66 -23.07
N PRO A 70 -6.66 -9.61 -23.10
CA PRO A 70 -6.94 -10.51 -21.99
C PRO A 70 -5.73 -11.37 -21.63
N PHE A 71 -5.54 -11.62 -20.32
CA PHE A 71 -4.43 -12.38 -19.76
C PHE A 71 -5.00 -13.54 -18.96
N MET A 72 -4.37 -14.72 -19.03
CA MET A 72 -4.85 -15.96 -18.39
C MET A 72 -6.33 -16.31 -18.71
N HIS A 73 -6.78 -16.09 -19.95
CA HIS A 73 -8.16 -16.35 -20.38
C HIS A 73 -9.26 -15.59 -19.61
N LEU A 74 -8.91 -14.57 -18.82
CA LEU A 74 -9.87 -13.69 -18.18
C LEU A 74 -10.22 -12.55 -19.13
N ASP A 75 -11.34 -12.71 -19.84
CA ASP A 75 -11.88 -11.68 -20.72
C ASP A 75 -12.98 -10.89 -20.00
N VAL A 76 -12.59 -9.76 -19.42
CA VAL A 76 -13.48 -8.85 -18.68
C VAL A 76 -13.87 -7.64 -19.54
N ASN A 77 -13.66 -7.71 -20.86
CA ASN A 77 -14.01 -6.62 -21.76
C ASN A 77 -15.53 -6.39 -21.75
N ILE A 78 -15.94 -5.17 -21.38
CA ILE A 78 -17.36 -4.77 -21.35
C ILE A 78 -17.72 -3.89 -22.56
N ILE A 79 -16.73 -3.33 -23.26
CA ILE A 79 -16.95 -2.37 -24.35
C ILE A 79 -17.78 -2.94 -25.50
N GLU A 80 -17.50 -4.16 -25.96
CA GLU A 80 -18.28 -4.79 -27.03
C GLU A 80 -19.74 -4.99 -26.62
N LYS A 81 -19.98 -5.50 -25.40
CA LYS A 81 -21.33 -5.72 -24.87
C LYS A 81 -22.15 -4.44 -24.75
N VAL A 82 -21.51 -3.31 -24.42
CA VAL A 82 -22.17 -2.01 -24.33
C VAL A 82 -22.46 -1.45 -25.72
N THR A 83 -21.52 -1.58 -26.65
CA THR A 83 -21.69 -1.11 -28.04
C THR A 83 -22.85 -1.82 -28.72
N ASP A 84 -22.92 -3.15 -28.61
CA ASP A 84 -24.00 -3.95 -29.17
C ASP A 84 -25.37 -3.56 -28.59
N ARG A 85 -25.42 -3.31 -27.27
CA ARG A 85 -26.64 -2.85 -26.59
C ARG A 85 -27.09 -1.49 -27.09
N VAL A 86 -26.16 -0.55 -27.25
CA VAL A 86 -26.45 0.81 -27.73
C VAL A 86 -26.91 0.79 -29.19
N GLU A 87 -26.27 -0.02 -30.05
CA GLU A 87 -26.69 -0.17 -31.44
C GLU A 87 -28.11 -0.74 -31.54
N MET A 88 -28.42 -1.81 -30.79
CA MET A 88 -29.77 -2.38 -30.81
C MET A 88 -30.83 -1.41 -30.27
N ASP A 89 -30.58 -0.76 -29.13
CA ASP A 89 -31.61 0.01 -28.41
C ASP A 89 -31.78 1.44 -28.96
N VAL A 90 -30.72 2.06 -29.48
CA VAL A 90 -30.71 3.48 -29.87
C VAL A 90 -30.76 3.67 -31.39
N MET A 91 -30.01 2.90 -32.19
CA MET A 91 -29.98 3.11 -33.65
C MET A 91 -31.32 2.80 -34.31
N HIS A 92 -32.05 1.81 -33.81
CA HIS A 92 -33.38 1.52 -34.31
C HIS A 92 -34.36 2.67 -34.06
N LYS A 93 -34.27 3.33 -32.89
CA LYS A 93 -35.10 4.49 -32.55
C LYS A 93 -34.73 5.73 -33.38
N ILE A 94 -33.45 5.97 -33.63
CA ILE A 94 -32.99 7.09 -34.47
C ILE A 94 -33.46 6.91 -35.93
N ARG A 95 -33.41 5.70 -36.50
CA ARG A 95 -33.92 5.43 -37.86
C ARG A 95 -35.44 5.61 -38.00
N GLN A 96 -36.20 5.43 -36.92
CA GLN A 96 -37.65 5.64 -36.93
C GLN A 96 -38.06 7.11 -36.90
N VAL A 97 -37.15 8.03 -36.57
CA VAL A 97 -37.45 9.47 -36.59
C VAL A 97 -37.28 9.97 -38.04
N PRO A 98 -38.31 10.57 -38.67
CA PRO A 98 -38.15 11.20 -39.97
C PRO A 98 -37.30 12.47 -39.81
N LEU A 99 -35.97 12.31 -39.93
CA LEU A 99 -34.97 13.38 -39.82
C LEU A 99 -35.20 14.50 -40.84
N GLU A 100 -35.86 14.21 -41.97
CA GLU A 100 -36.29 15.20 -42.97
C GLU A 100 -37.23 16.28 -42.40
N ARG A 101 -38.04 15.97 -41.38
CA ARG A 101 -38.93 16.97 -40.75
C ARG A 101 -38.25 17.83 -39.68
N LEU A 102 -37.11 17.38 -39.15
CA LEU A 102 -36.36 18.08 -38.10
C LEU A 102 -35.30 19.04 -38.67
N PHE A 103 -34.73 18.72 -39.84
CA PHE A 103 -33.74 19.55 -40.53
C PHE A 103 -34.29 20.30 -41.76
N GLY A 104 -35.62 20.26 -41.97
CA GLY A 104 -36.31 21.06 -42.98
C GLY A 104 -36.38 22.53 -42.59
N ARG A 105 -35.27 23.25 -42.79
CA ARG A 105 -35.22 24.70 -43.03
C ARG A 105 -34.30 24.98 -44.20
#